data_AF-A0A929CR61-F1
#
_entry.id   AF-A0A929CR61-F1
#
_cell.length_a   1.000
_cell.length_b   1.000
_cell.length_c   1.000
_cell.angle_alpha   90.00
_cell.angle_beta   90.00
_cell.angle_gamma   90.00
#
_symmetry.space_group_name_H-M   'P 1'
#
loop_
_entity.id
_entity.type
_entity.pdbx_description
1 polymer ?
#
loop_
_entity_poly.entity_id
_entity_poly.type
_entity_poly.pdbx_seq_one_letter_code
_entity_poly.pdbx_strand_id
1 'polypeptide(L)'
;MKSYIIVILTFFSLIINAQTFQDNLSGEEQGEFPSKWNLIRGSAEIAQYGEHIIYLANKSIISPKIGSSNYLSNNFTLEFDAFYDGARKISIQQYYEIRFWEGNSYIT
;
A
#
# COMPACT_ATOMS: atom_id res chain seq x y z
N MET A 1 39.77 22.05 -42.75
CA MET A 1 38.91 20.91 -42.35
C MET A 1 38.15 21.31 -41.09
N LYS A 2 36.82 21.41 -41.14
CA LYS A 2 36.01 21.67 -39.95
C LYS A 2 35.74 20.34 -39.26
N SER A 3 36.24 20.19 -38.04
CA SER A 3 36.01 18.99 -37.21
C SER A 3 34.78 19.23 -36.34
N TYR A 4 33.77 18.38 -36.46
CA TYR A 4 32.56 18.46 -35.64
C TYR A 4 32.72 17.47 -34.48
N ILE A 5 32.75 17.98 -33.25
CA ILE A 5 32.69 17.16 -32.03
C ILE A 5 31.22 16.84 -31.81
N ILE A 6 30.87 15.55 -31.95
CA ILE A 6 29.55 15.05 -31.56
C ILE A 6 29.60 14.75 -30.06
N VAL A 7 28.92 15.58 -29.27
CA VAL A 7 28.71 15.34 -27.85
C VAL A 7 27.44 14.51 -27.70
N ILE A 8 27.59 13.22 -27.40
CA ILE A 8 26.46 12.36 -27.05
C ILE A 8 26.14 12.61 -25.58
N LEU A 9 25.09 13.40 -25.33
CA LEU A 9 24.49 13.52 -23.99
C LEU A 9 23.69 12.25 -23.73
N THR A 10 24.29 11.27 -23.07
CA THR A 10 23.54 10.20 -22.44
C THR A 10 22.90 10.76 -21.17
N PHE A 11 21.60 11.03 -21.22
CA PHE A 11 20.79 11.17 -20.01
C PHE A 11 20.76 9.80 -19.34
N PHE A 12 21.72 9.53 -18.46
CA PHE A 12 21.49 8.58 -17.39
C PHE A 12 20.42 9.24 -16.53
N SER A 13 19.16 8.83 -16.68
CA SER A 13 18.20 9.07 -15.60
C SER A 13 18.86 8.46 -14.38
N LEU A 14 19.27 9.29 -13.43
CA LEU A 14 19.50 8.84 -12.07
C LEU A 14 18.19 8.18 -11.69
N ILE A 15 18.16 6.85 -11.79
CA ILE A 15 17.10 6.05 -11.21
C ILE A 15 17.29 6.30 -9.73
N ILE A 16 16.63 7.33 -9.22
CA ILE A 16 16.36 7.45 -7.81
C ILE A 16 15.57 6.18 -7.54
N ASN A 17 16.22 5.15 -7.01
CA ASN A 17 15.58 3.94 -6.54
C ASN A 17 14.79 4.34 -5.28
N ALA A 18 13.76 5.18 -5.46
CA ALA A 18 12.77 5.38 -4.44
C ALA A 18 12.11 4.02 -4.26
N GLN A 19 12.29 3.43 -3.08
CA GLN A 19 11.68 2.15 -2.78
C GLN A 19 10.17 2.36 -2.70
N THR A 20 9.47 2.03 -3.77
CA THR A 20 8.01 2.16 -3.88
C THR A 20 7.37 0.82 -3.55
N PHE A 21 6.33 0.85 -2.71
CA PHE A 21 5.43 -0.28 -2.54
C PHE A 21 4.13 0.01 -3.28
N GLN A 22 3.69 -0.92 -4.12
CA GLN A 22 2.40 -0.83 -4.83
C GLN A 22 1.74 -2.20 -4.83
N ASP A 23 0.43 -2.20 -4.58
CA ASP A 23 -0.38 -3.39 -4.65
C ASP A 23 -1.73 -3.10 -5.31
N ASN A 24 -1.98 -3.74 -6.45
CA ASN A 24 -3.24 -3.66 -7.18
C ASN A 24 -4.07 -4.94 -7.04
N LEU A 25 -3.65 -5.87 -6.16
CA LEU A 25 -4.35 -7.12 -5.85
C LEU A 25 -4.58 -8.05 -7.06
N SER A 26 -3.84 -7.82 -8.16
CA SER A 26 -3.98 -8.59 -9.39
C SER A 26 -3.48 -10.02 -9.22
N GLY A 27 -4.34 -11.00 -9.52
CA GLY A 27 -4.00 -12.42 -9.43
C GLY A 27 -4.09 -12.99 -8.02
N GLU A 28 -4.56 -12.21 -7.04
CA GLU A 28 -4.92 -12.72 -5.72
C GLU A 28 -6.21 -13.58 -5.80
N GLU A 29 -6.35 -14.52 -4.88
CA GLU A 29 -7.52 -15.41 -4.80
C GLU A 29 -8.56 -14.87 -3.80
N GLN A 30 -9.83 -14.88 -4.19
CA GLN A 30 -10.91 -14.39 -3.33
C GLN A 30 -11.07 -15.26 -2.07
N GLY A 31 -11.20 -14.61 -0.91
CA GLY A 31 -11.29 -15.26 0.40
C GLY A 31 -9.93 -15.54 1.05
N GLU A 32 -8.84 -15.44 0.30
CA GLU A 32 -7.49 -15.60 0.85
C GLU A 32 -6.96 -14.30 1.45
N PHE A 33 -5.94 -14.41 2.28
CA PHE A 33 -5.23 -13.27 2.83
C PHE A 33 -4.29 -12.67 1.75
N PRO A 34 -4.27 -11.33 1.55
CA PRO A 34 -3.47 -10.68 0.51
C PRO A 34 -1.96 -10.97 0.65
N SER A 35 -1.36 -11.54 -0.40
CA SER A 35 -0.01 -12.14 -0.32
C SER A 35 1.13 -11.16 0.01
N LYS A 36 0.95 -9.88 -0.33
CA LYS A 36 1.92 -8.79 -0.13
C LYS A 36 1.76 -8.05 1.20
N TRP A 37 0.94 -8.56 2.11
CA TRP A 37 0.69 -7.96 3.41
C TRP A 37 1.08 -8.91 4.54
N ASN A 38 1.14 -8.38 5.76
CA ASN A 38 1.22 -9.14 6.99
C ASN A 38 -0.01 -8.85 7.84
N LEU A 39 -0.55 -9.87 8.50
CA LEU A 39 -1.62 -9.70 9.48
C LEU A 39 -1.02 -9.44 10.86
N ILE A 40 -1.30 -8.28 11.44
CA ILE A 40 -0.90 -7.93 12.81
C ILE A 40 -2.03 -8.26 13.79
N ARG A 41 -3.28 -8.02 13.39
CA ARG A 41 -4.48 -8.26 14.20
C ARG A 41 -5.72 -8.38 13.34
N GLY A 42 -6.73 -9.10 13.83
CA GLY A 42 -8.05 -9.15 13.22
C GLY A 42 -8.10 -10.17 12.09
N SER A 43 -8.77 -9.82 11.00
CA SER A 43 -8.91 -10.64 9.81
C SER A 43 -9.04 -9.75 8.58
N ALA A 44 -8.20 -9.99 7.58
CA ALA A 44 -8.29 -9.36 6.28
C ALA A 44 -8.35 -10.44 5.20
N GLU A 45 -9.14 -10.20 4.16
CA GLU A 45 -9.28 -11.12 3.03
C GLU A 45 -9.44 -10.34 1.72
N ILE A 46 -9.13 -10.99 0.61
CA ILE A 46 -9.45 -10.49 -0.72
C ILE A 46 -10.95 -10.69 -0.95
N ALA A 47 -11.65 -9.59 -1.26
CA ALA A 47 -13.06 -9.61 -1.63
C ALA A 47 -13.27 -8.95 -3.01
N GLN A 48 -14.40 -9.25 -3.64
CA GLN A 48 -14.79 -8.63 -4.91
C GLN A 48 -15.86 -7.55 -4.69
N TYR A 49 -15.55 -6.31 -5.05
CA TYR A 49 -16.51 -5.21 -5.07
C TYR A 49 -16.28 -4.32 -6.29
N GLY A 50 -16.72 -4.77 -7.47
CA GLY A 50 -16.32 -4.18 -8.75
C GLY A 50 -14.89 -4.54 -9.15
N GLU A 51 -13.94 -4.32 -8.24
CA GLU A 51 -12.53 -4.74 -8.28
C GLU A 51 -12.16 -5.58 -7.05
N HIS A 52 -10.95 -6.16 -7.05
CA HIS A 52 -10.41 -6.78 -5.84
C HIS A 52 -10.16 -5.69 -4.79
N ILE A 53 -10.59 -5.95 -3.56
CA ILE A 53 -10.35 -5.11 -2.40
C ILE A 53 -9.77 -5.94 -1.26
N ILE A 54 -9.07 -5.29 -0.34
CA ILE A 54 -8.77 -5.89 0.97
C ILE A 54 -9.94 -5.56 1.90
N TYR A 55 -10.75 -6.55 2.22
CA TYR A 55 -11.83 -6.40 3.20
C TYR A 55 -11.27 -6.57 4.61
N LEU A 56 -11.44 -5.56 5.46
CA LEU A 56 -10.97 -5.54 6.84
C LEU A 56 -12.13 -5.80 7.81
N ALA A 57 -11.97 -6.79 8.69
CA ALA A 57 -12.96 -7.11 9.72
C ALA A 57 -12.32 -7.23 11.11
N ASN A 58 -13.14 -7.31 12.16
CA ASN A 58 -12.69 -7.58 13.54
C ASN A 58 -11.61 -6.63 14.08
N LYS A 59 -11.69 -5.34 13.70
CA LYS A 59 -10.68 -4.32 13.96
C LYS A 59 -9.30 -4.82 13.49
N SER A 60 -9.12 -4.83 12.18
CA SER A 60 -7.89 -5.35 11.58
C SER A 60 -6.77 -4.35 11.59
N ILE A 61 -5.55 -4.87 11.74
CA ILE A 61 -4.31 -4.14 11.51
C ILE A 61 -3.49 -5.02 10.57
N ILE A 62 -3.14 -4.48 9.41
CA ILE A 62 -2.26 -5.10 8.43
C ILE A 62 -1.10 -4.15 8.12
N SER A 63 0.03 -4.69 7.69
CA SER A 63 1.17 -3.91 7.22
C SER A 63 1.68 -4.43 5.88
N PRO A 64 2.26 -3.56 5.03
CA PRO A 64 2.94 -4.01 3.82
C PRO A 64 4.05 -5.00 4.17
N LYS A 65 4.14 -6.10 3.40
CA LYS A 65 5.20 -7.09 3.55
C LYS A 65 6.45 -6.61 2.80
N ILE A 66 7.25 -5.81 3.49
CA ILE A 66 8.46 -5.20 2.95
C ILE A 66 9.68 -5.72 3.71
N GLY A 67 10.71 -6.16 2.99
CA GLY A 67 11.88 -6.84 3.57
C GLY A 67 12.88 -5.94 4.28
N SER A 68 12.66 -4.62 4.33
CA SER A 68 13.59 -3.64 4.91
C SER A 68 12.87 -2.65 5.81
N SER A 69 13.41 -2.43 7.02
CA SER A 69 12.87 -1.45 7.98
C SER A 69 12.99 0.01 7.53
N ASN A 70 13.92 0.31 6.62
CA ASN A 70 14.17 1.68 6.11
C ASN A 70 13.53 1.93 4.74
N TYR A 71 12.41 1.27 4.43
CA TYR A 71 11.82 1.36 3.08
C TYR A 71 11.19 2.72 2.79
N LEU A 72 10.67 3.39 3.81
CA LEU A 72 10.08 4.73 3.70
C LEU A 72 11.20 5.77 3.78
N SER A 73 11.34 6.56 2.72
CA SER A 73 12.25 7.71 2.74
C SER A 73 11.68 8.86 3.58
N ASN A 74 12.51 9.84 3.94
CA ASN A 74 12.05 11.04 4.68
C ASN A 74 10.93 11.82 3.95
N ASN A 75 10.90 11.74 2.61
CA ASN A 75 9.87 12.37 1.78
C ASN A 75 9.12 11.28 1.01
N PHE A 76 7.86 11.06 1.35
CA PHE A 76 7.07 10.01 0.72
C PHE A 76 5.64 10.48 0.46
N THR A 77 4.95 9.70 -0.38
CA THR A 77 3.54 9.87 -0.66
C THR A 77 2.84 8.53 -0.39
N LEU A 78 1.68 8.59 0.24
CA LEU A 78 0.80 7.45 0.47
C LEU A 78 -0.51 7.73 -0.27
N GLU A 79 -0.90 6.81 -1.14
CA GLU A 79 -2.15 6.87 -1.92
C GLU A 79 -2.85 5.52 -1.84
N PHE A 80 -4.15 5.53 -1.61
CA PHE A 80 -5.00 4.35 -1.61
C PHE A 80 -6.47 4.74 -1.76
N ASP A 81 -7.26 3.83 -2.30
CA ASP A 81 -8.71 3.95 -2.34
C ASP A 81 -9.33 3.39 -1.06
N ALA A 82 -10.31 4.11 -0.51
CA ALA A 82 -11.00 3.73 0.72
C ALA A 82 -12.50 3.59 0.45
N PHE A 83 -13.06 2.45 0.84
CA PHE A 83 -14.49 2.18 0.71
C PHE A 83 -15.19 2.31 2.07
N TYR A 84 -16.34 2.97 2.09
CA TYR A 84 -17.18 3.11 3.28
C TYR A 84 -18.57 2.56 2.97
N ASP A 85 -19.02 1.57 3.73
CA ASP A 85 -20.33 0.93 3.52
C ASP A 85 -21.46 1.89 3.92
N GLY A 86 -22.21 2.38 2.94
CA GLY A 86 -23.34 3.29 3.13
C GLY A 86 -24.61 2.62 3.68
N ALA A 87 -24.70 1.28 3.71
CA ALA A 87 -25.91 0.57 4.10
C ALA A 87 -26.05 0.38 5.62
N ARG A 88 -24.99 0.64 6.40
CA ARG A 88 -25.03 0.52 7.87
C ARG A 88 -25.77 1.71 8.48
N LYS A 89 -27.11 1.57 8.58
CA LYS A 89 -28.01 2.50 9.30
C LYS A 89 -27.76 2.58 10.82
N ILE A 90 -26.87 1.76 11.36
CA ILE A 90 -26.47 1.79 12.77
C ILE A 90 -25.12 2.51 12.84
N SER A 91 -25.05 3.51 13.71
CA SER A 91 -23.95 4.44 14.00
C SER A 91 -22.66 3.76 14.47
N ILE A 92 -22.06 2.92 13.63
CA ILE A 92 -20.66 2.50 13.77
C ILE A 92 -19.82 3.39 12.87
N GLN A 93 -18.98 4.23 13.48
CA GLN A 93 -17.97 4.99 12.75
C GLN A 93 -17.08 4.01 11.99
N GLN A 94 -17.09 4.14 10.66
CA GLN A 94 -16.13 3.49 9.78
C GLN A 94 -14.98 4.46 9.61
N TYR A 95 -13.80 4.09 10.06
CA TYR A 95 -12.59 4.87 9.87
C TYR A 95 -11.44 3.94 9.53
N TYR A 96 -10.50 4.47 8.77
CA TYR A 96 -9.20 3.85 8.53
C TYR A 96 -8.17 4.61 9.37
N GLU A 97 -7.30 3.87 10.05
CA GLU A 97 -6.19 4.44 10.81
C GLU A 97 -4.89 4.14 10.08
N ILE A 98 -4.19 5.19 9.66
CA ILE A 98 -2.88 5.06 9.00
C ILE A 98 -1.82 5.17 10.08
N ARG A 99 -0.98 4.14 10.19
CA ARG A 99 0.05 4.05 11.23
C ARG A 99 1.44 4.16 10.62
N PHE A 100 2.23 5.06 11.18
CA PHE A 100 3.67 5.17 10.94
C PHE A 100 4.46 4.66 12.14
N TRP A 101 3.87 3.75 12.91
CA TRP A 101 4.45 3.06 14.06
C TRP A 101 3.95 1.62 14.13
N GLU A 102 4.69 0.77 14.83
CA GLU A 102 4.34 -0.64 15.03
C GLU A 102 3.46 -0.83 16.28
N GLY A 103 2.61 -1.87 16.27
CA GLY A 103 1.83 -2.29 17.43
C GLY A 103 0.45 -2.86 17.09
N ASN A 104 -0.14 -3.60 18.03
CA ASN A 104 -1.45 -4.24 17.89
C ASN A 104 -2.59 -3.55 18.70
N SER A 105 -2.23 -2.53 19.48
CA SER A 105 -3.17 -1.74 20.29
C SER A 105 -3.88 -0.67 19.45
N TYR A 106 -5.07 -0.27 19.89
CA TYR A 106 -5.71 0.96 19.41
C TYR A 106 -5.20 2.11 20.25
N ILE A 107 -4.93 3.26 19.63
CA ILE A 107 -4.79 4.51 20.37
C ILE A 107 -6.21 4.91 20.76
N THR A 108 -6.55 4.71 22.03
CA THR A 108 -7.80 5.20 22.65
C THR A 108 -7.69 6.66 23.02
#